data_AF-A0AAD9H6N6-F1
#
_entry.id   AF-A0AAD9H6N6-F1
#
_cell.length_a   1.000
_cell.length_b   1.000
_cell.length_c   1.000
_cell.angle_alpha   90.00
_cell.angle_beta   90.00
_cell.angle_gamma   90.00
#
_symmetry.space_group_name_H-M   'P 1'
#
loop_
_entity.id
_entity.type
_entity.pdbx_description
1 polymer ?
#
loop_
_entity_poly.entity_id
_entity_poly.type
_entity_poly.pdbx_seq_one_letter_code
_entity_poly.pdbx_strand_id
1 'polypeptide(L)'
;MPAEESKPVDPAVKDANDALAEATDKGKGKEPEVESEDDDGEEDVPEETAPGASAGASKKKKKKSKRKKLKEALTGKPSDPEQAVKDAISGLTPQQLTELLALNPALANELGSGSGGSGAKSSAEIAAAMQKLDLQDIMTGLASAGKNAKDMASYKFWATQPVPKFGESEKKVEDGPIRVQTVDEVPKEAAPMVTGFEWVTMNLEDDGEMKEVYELLNGHYVEDDEAMFRFNYSPAMLRWALMAPGWRKEWHVGVRASQSRKLVAFISAIPVNLRVRKNVITCSEVNFMVVHKKLRGKRLAPVLIKEITRRSNLREIWQGLYTGGVVLPKPVSTCRYFHRALNWQKLYEVGFSPLPPNSKPQYQIRKYQLPDATSTKGLRELQEKDIDAASELLTKYLKRFDMAPEFSRDEFRHWFLHDKDAPGEQVIWTYVVETNGKITDMFSFYCLESTVINSSKHQVVRAAYLWYYATDVAFATPFDREALKTRLNSLIGDALIMGKKYKFDVFNGLSLLDNGLFLEQQKFGPGDGQLHYYLFNYRAAPIAGGVDRRNKLDEENLSGIGLVML
;
A
#
# COMPACT_ATOMS: atom_id res chain seq x y z
N MET A 1 27.38 -16.28 47.64
CA MET A 1 27.53 -17.24 46.52
C MET A 1 26.41 -18.25 46.62
N PRO A 2 25.75 -18.67 45.53
CA PRO A 2 26.04 -18.47 44.08
C PRO A 2 24.85 -17.80 43.33
N ALA A 3 24.86 -17.42 42.04
CA ALA A 3 25.87 -17.10 41.03
C ALA A 3 25.16 -16.14 40.05
N GLU A 4 25.70 -14.94 39.84
CA GLU A 4 25.26 -14.02 38.79
C GLU A 4 25.92 -14.42 37.47
N GLU A 5 25.14 -14.90 36.50
CA GLU A 5 25.58 -15.01 35.11
C GLU A 5 25.32 -13.68 34.39
N SER A 6 26.39 -12.89 34.29
CA SER A 6 26.48 -11.70 33.44
C SER A 6 26.49 -12.14 31.98
N LYS A 7 25.50 -11.67 31.20
CA LYS A 7 25.52 -11.80 29.74
C LYS A 7 26.67 -10.95 29.18
N PRO A 8 27.48 -11.47 28.24
CA PRO A 8 28.51 -10.67 27.60
C PRO A 8 27.87 -9.59 26.74
N VAL A 9 28.16 -8.32 27.07
CA VAL A 9 27.87 -7.19 26.21
C VAL A 9 28.86 -7.25 25.04
N ASP A 10 28.32 -7.38 23.83
CA ASP A 10 29.08 -7.34 22.58
C ASP A 10 29.92 -6.05 22.51
N PRO A 11 31.26 -6.13 22.33
CA PRO A 11 32.14 -4.95 22.24
C PRO A 11 31.64 -3.91 21.22
N ALA A 12 31.01 -4.36 20.13
CA ALA A 12 30.45 -3.48 19.10
C ALA A 12 29.26 -2.62 19.57
N VAL A 13 28.55 -3.05 20.62
CA VAL A 13 27.43 -2.29 21.22
C VAL A 13 27.94 -1.24 22.20
N LYS A 14 29.06 -1.52 22.87
CA LYS A 14 29.73 -0.58 23.77
C LYS A 14 30.42 0.54 22.98
N ASP A 15 31.15 0.18 21.93
CA ASP A 15 31.84 1.14 21.06
C ASP A 15 30.85 2.08 20.34
N ALA A 16 29.66 1.60 20.00
CA ALA A 16 28.60 2.42 19.42
C ALA A 16 27.95 3.38 20.42
N ASN A 17 27.89 3.02 21.71
CA ASN A 17 27.36 3.90 22.76
C ASN A 17 28.39 4.97 23.16
N ASP A 18 29.66 4.61 23.21
CA ASP A 18 30.75 5.53 23.54
C ASP A 18 30.95 6.59 22.42
N ALA A 19 30.84 6.19 21.14
CA ALA A 19 30.86 7.12 20.01
C ALA A 19 29.64 8.08 19.96
N LEU A 20 28.49 7.66 20.48
CA LEU A 20 27.29 8.50 20.61
C LEU A 20 27.40 9.49 21.76
N ALA A 21 28.04 9.10 22.87
CA ALA A 21 28.28 9.96 24.03
C ALA A 21 29.27 11.09 23.72
N GLU A 22 30.36 10.81 22.98
CA GLU A 22 31.33 11.84 22.55
C GLU A 22 30.73 12.85 21.55
N ALA A 23 29.75 12.45 20.74
CA ALA A 23 29.08 13.34 19.80
C ALA A 23 28.11 14.32 20.50
N THR A 24 27.58 13.95 21.68
CA THR A 24 26.67 14.80 22.47
C THR A 24 27.38 15.82 23.37
N ASP A 25 28.65 15.62 23.70
CA ASP A 25 29.35 16.47 24.69
C ASP A 25 29.99 17.73 24.06
N LYS A 26 30.10 17.81 22.73
CA LYS A 26 30.72 18.95 22.02
C LYS A 26 29.76 20.09 21.63
N GLY A 27 28.57 20.15 22.23
CA GLY A 27 27.54 21.13 21.86
C GLY A 27 26.79 21.74 23.05
N LYS A 28 27.49 22.25 24.07
CA LYS A 28 26.85 23.04 25.15
C LYS A 28 27.00 24.54 24.92
N GLY A 29 25.88 25.19 24.63
CA GLY A 29 25.67 26.65 24.71
C GLY A 29 24.25 26.94 25.21
N LYS A 30 24.16 27.30 26.50
CA LYS A 30 23.08 27.89 27.35
C LYS A 30 21.61 28.03 26.82
N GLU A 31 20.71 27.26 27.47
CA GLU A 31 19.42 27.59 28.15
C GLU A 31 18.25 28.33 27.43
N PRO A 32 16.95 28.20 27.88
CA PRO A 32 16.46 27.70 29.19
C PRO A 32 15.39 26.57 29.17
N GLU A 33 15.19 26.00 30.37
CA GLU A 33 14.20 24.99 30.80
C GLU A 33 12.74 25.48 30.77
N VAL A 34 11.80 24.59 30.44
CA VAL A 34 10.49 24.46 31.12
C VAL A 34 10.03 22.99 31.10
N GLU A 35 9.50 22.59 32.24
CA GLU A 35 9.11 21.29 32.80
C GLU A 35 8.31 20.30 31.93
N SER A 36 8.59 19.01 32.13
CA SER A 36 7.77 17.87 31.73
C SER A 36 7.14 17.24 32.97
N GLU A 37 5.81 17.20 33.02
CA GLU A 37 5.07 16.37 34.00
C GLU A 37 4.89 14.97 33.42
N ASP A 38 5.50 13.99 34.11
CA ASP A 38 5.13 12.58 34.08
C ASP A 38 3.88 12.36 34.96
N ASP A 39 2.98 11.48 34.54
CA ASP A 39 2.00 10.87 35.45
C ASP A 39 1.79 9.40 35.07
N ASP A 40 2.36 8.53 35.92
CA ASP A 40 2.06 7.11 36.03
C ASP A 40 0.76 6.94 36.83
N GLY A 41 -0.15 6.08 36.37
CA GLY A 41 -1.37 5.76 37.11
C GLY A 41 -1.81 4.31 36.92
N GLU A 42 -1.53 3.51 37.94
CA GLU A 42 -1.92 2.10 38.13
C GLU A 42 -3.44 1.85 38.17
N GLU A 43 -3.75 0.58 38.00
CA GLU A 43 -5.05 -0.09 38.04
C GLU A 43 -5.85 0.15 39.33
N ASP A 44 -7.18 0.16 39.24
CA ASP A 44 -8.02 -0.37 40.31
C ASP A 44 -9.37 -0.90 39.80
N VAL A 45 -9.73 -2.08 40.29
CA VAL A 45 -11.02 -2.77 40.12
C VAL A 45 -11.82 -2.58 41.41
N PRO A 46 -13.15 -2.40 41.39
CA PRO A 46 -13.96 -3.44 42.06
C PRO A 46 -15.34 -3.74 41.45
N GLU A 47 -15.81 -4.90 41.91
CA GLU A 47 -17.03 -5.68 41.68
C GLU A 47 -18.39 -5.05 42.06
N GLU A 48 -19.43 -5.84 41.73
CA GLU A 48 -20.88 -5.71 41.76
C GLU A 48 -21.58 -5.13 43.02
N THR A 49 -22.73 -4.47 42.80
CA THR A 49 -24.06 -4.85 43.35
C THR A 49 -25.20 -3.97 42.78
N ALA A 50 -26.34 -4.58 42.45
CA ALA A 50 -27.62 -3.94 42.06
C ALA A 50 -28.61 -3.94 43.27
N PRO A 51 -29.88 -3.44 43.22
CA PRO A 51 -30.65 -2.86 42.10
C PRO A 51 -31.53 -1.61 42.44
N GLY A 52 -32.01 -0.88 41.41
CA GLY A 52 -33.09 0.11 41.58
C GLY A 52 -33.50 0.97 40.37
N ALA A 53 -34.71 0.73 39.85
CA ALA A 53 -35.64 1.65 39.15
C ALA A 53 -35.34 2.23 37.73
N SER A 54 -35.88 1.53 36.73
CA SER A 54 -36.59 1.96 35.51
C SER A 54 -36.60 3.44 35.04
N ALA A 55 -35.81 3.76 34.00
CA ALA A 55 -36.08 4.88 33.06
C ALA A 55 -35.52 4.71 31.62
N GLY A 56 -35.12 3.51 31.20
CA GLY A 56 -34.33 3.32 29.95
C GLY A 56 -35.06 2.79 28.71
N ALA A 57 -36.26 2.23 28.83
CA ALA A 57 -36.83 1.40 27.75
C ALA A 57 -37.49 2.20 26.60
N SER A 58 -37.99 3.42 26.85
CA SER A 58 -38.68 4.23 25.84
C SER A 58 -37.73 4.95 24.86
N LYS A 59 -36.50 5.27 25.29
CA LYS A 59 -35.47 5.92 24.44
C LYS A 59 -34.86 4.96 23.40
N LYS A 60 -34.71 3.66 23.71
CA LYS A 60 -34.14 2.65 22.79
C LYS A 60 -35.05 2.33 21.59
N LYS A 61 -36.38 2.31 21.77
CA LYS A 61 -37.35 2.09 20.66
C LYS A 61 -37.41 3.28 19.69
N LYS A 62 -37.33 4.52 20.17
CA LYS A 62 -37.27 5.74 19.32
C LYS A 62 -35.98 5.83 18.50
N LYS A 63 -34.83 5.41 19.05
CA LYS A 63 -33.52 5.40 18.34
C LYS A 63 -33.48 4.36 17.18
N LYS A 64 -34.15 3.21 17.34
CA LYS A 64 -34.23 2.16 16.31
C LYS A 64 -35.14 2.53 15.12
N SER A 65 -36.24 3.25 15.38
CA SER A 65 -37.17 3.77 14.36
C SER A 65 -36.54 4.88 13.50
N LYS A 66 -35.77 5.80 14.11
CA LYS A 66 -35.05 6.86 13.38
C LYS A 66 -33.95 6.32 12.46
N ARG A 67 -33.23 5.26 12.86
CA ARG A 67 -32.24 4.57 12.01
C ARG A 67 -32.85 3.90 10.77
N LYS A 68 -34.12 3.46 10.82
CA LYS A 68 -34.81 2.84 9.67
C LYS A 68 -35.24 3.88 8.63
N LYS A 69 -35.79 5.02 9.07
CA LYS A 69 -36.16 6.14 8.17
C LYS A 69 -34.95 6.76 7.46
N LEU A 70 -33.80 6.84 8.13
CA LEU A 70 -32.54 7.31 7.52
C LEU A 70 -32.00 6.34 6.46
N LYS A 71 -32.26 5.03 6.63
CA LYS A 71 -31.83 3.97 5.70
C LYS A 71 -32.65 3.98 4.39
N GLU A 72 -33.93 4.32 4.46
CA GLU A 72 -34.82 4.41 3.27
C GLU A 72 -34.56 5.69 2.45
N ALA A 73 -34.20 6.80 3.09
CA ALA A 73 -33.83 8.04 2.40
C ALA A 73 -32.50 7.92 1.61
N LEU A 74 -31.60 7.04 2.04
CA LEU A 74 -30.27 6.81 1.43
C LEU A 74 -30.28 5.75 0.31
N THR A 75 -31.44 5.22 -0.06
CA THR A 75 -31.60 4.15 -1.08
C THR A 75 -32.22 4.60 -2.40
N GLY A 76 -32.58 5.88 -2.54
CA GLY A 76 -33.01 6.43 -3.83
C GLY A 76 -31.83 6.53 -4.80
N LYS A 77 -32.03 6.18 -6.07
CA LYS A 77 -31.06 6.35 -7.17
C LYS A 77 -31.25 7.72 -7.84
N PRO A 78 -30.32 8.68 -7.73
CA PRO A 78 -30.30 9.85 -8.60
C PRO A 78 -29.33 9.62 -9.75
N SER A 79 -29.66 10.18 -10.91
CA SER A 79 -28.86 10.16 -12.14
C SER A 79 -27.64 11.10 -12.11
N ASP A 80 -27.45 11.86 -11.03
CA ASP A 80 -26.31 12.76 -10.82
C ASP A 80 -25.68 12.54 -9.43
N PRO A 81 -24.47 11.94 -9.34
CA PRO A 81 -23.81 11.62 -8.08
C PRO A 81 -23.37 12.83 -7.23
N GLU A 82 -23.26 14.02 -7.82
CA GLU A 82 -22.85 15.25 -7.13
C GLU A 82 -24.06 15.94 -6.50
N GLN A 83 -25.18 15.98 -7.23
CA GLN A 83 -26.44 16.53 -6.74
C GLN A 83 -27.04 15.67 -5.61
N ALA A 84 -26.91 14.34 -5.70
CA ALA A 84 -27.33 13.40 -4.67
C ALA A 84 -26.66 13.67 -3.30
N VAL A 85 -25.39 14.09 -3.32
CA VAL A 85 -24.61 14.39 -2.12
C VAL A 85 -25.04 15.73 -1.53
N LYS A 86 -25.23 16.75 -2.38
CA LYS A 86 -25.75 18.07 -1.98
C LYS A 86 -27.13 17.96 -1.33
N ASP A 87 -28.02 17.15 -1.91
CA ASP A 87 -29.36 16.90 -1.40
C ASP A 87 -29.34 16.13 -0.06
N ALA A 88 -28.48 15.11 0.06
CA ALA A 88 -28.31 14.37 1.30
C ALA A 88 -27.75 15.24 2.45
N ILE A 89 -26.81 16.15 2.15
CA ILE A 89 -26.27 17.11 3.12
C ILE A 89 -27.34 18.13 3.54
N SER A 90 -28.19 18.58 2.61
CA SER A 90 -29.30 19.50 2.91
C SER A 90 -30.37 18.90 3.83
N GLY A 91 -30.50 17.57 3.85
CA GLY A 91 -31.45 16.84 4.68
C GLY A 91 -30.96 16.53 6.10
N LEU A 92 -29.73 16.89 6.46
CA LEU A 92 -29.19 16.65 7.80
C LEU A 92 -29.65 17.71 8.80
N THR A 93 -30.13 17.25 9.96
CA THR A 93 -30.42 18.17 11.08
C THR A 93 -29.13 18.75 11.67
N PRO A 94 -29.18 19.95 12.29
CA PRO A 94 -28.01 20.56 12.92
C PRO A 94 -27.29 19.63 13.90
N GLN A 95 -28.02 18.82 14.67
CA GLN A 95 -27.47 17.85 15.62
C GLN A 95 -26.69 16.72 14.93
N GLN A 96 -27.15 16.26 13.76
CA GLN A 96 -26.46 15.22 12.98
C GLN A 96 -25.20 15.76 12.31
N LEU A 97 -25.19 17.04 11.93
CA LEU A 97 -24.02 17.72 11.38
C LEU A 97 -22.92 17.83 12.44
N THR A 98 -23.29 18.21 13.67
CA THR A 98 -22.36 18.28 14.81
C THR A 98 -21.82 16.91 15.21
N GLU A 99 -22.65 15.85 15.21
CA GLU A 99 -22.17 14.47 15.44
C GLU A 99 -21.19 14.01 14.35
N LEU A 100 -21.42 14.40 13.09
CA LEU A 100 -20.54 14.04 11.97
C LEU A 100 -19.18 14.79 12.02
N LEU A 101 -19.18 16.05 12.47
CA LEU A 101 -17.96 16.82 12.72
C LEU A 101 -17.18 16.32 13.93
N ALA A 102 -17.86 15.87 14.99
CA ALA A 102 -17.23 15.25 16.16
C ALA A 102 -16.55 13.91 15.80
N LEU A 103 -17.03 13.23 14.77
CA LEU A 103 -16.45 12.00 14.24
C LEU A 103 -15.30 12.25 13.24
N ASN A 104 -15.08 13.51 12.80
CA ASN A 104 -14.00 13.88 11.90
C ASN A 104 -13.35 15.21 12.32
N PRO A 105 -12.37 15.17 13.25
CA PRO A 105 -11.70 16.37 13.78
C PRO A 105 -10.96 17.19 12.72
N ALA A 106 -10.49 16.56 11.64
CA ALA A 106 -9.82 17.24 10.54
C ALA A 106 -10.81 18.10 9.73
N LEU A 107 -11.98 17.53 9.40
CA LEU A 107 -13.06 18.24 8.72
C LEU A 107 -13.64 19.38 9.58
N ALA A 108 -13.71 19.19 10.90
CA ALA A 108 -14.12 20.22 11.84
C ALA A 108 -13.17 21.44 11.85
N ASN A 109 -11.86 21.21 11.75
CA ASN A 109 -10.88 22.29 11.70
C ASN A 109 -10.91 23.05 10.37
N GLU A 110 -11.10 22.35 9.26
CA GLU A 110 -11.20 22.94 7.90
C GLU A 110 -12.47 23.80 7.74
N LEU A 111 -13.57 23.38 8.38
CA LEU A 111 -14.82 24.14 8.39
C LEU A 111 -14.84 25.26 9.44
N GLY A 112 -13.83 25.34 10.32
CA GLY A 112 -13.68 26.40 11.33
C GLY A 112 -14.52 26.18 12.60
N SER A 113 -14.81 24.93 12.96
CA SER A 113 -15.56 24.56 14.17
C SER A 113 -14.68 24.01 15.31
N GLY A 114 -13.35 24.16 15.21
CA GLY A 114 -12.41 23.78 16.27
C GLY A 114 -12.60 24.62 17.54
N SER A 115 -12.64 23.97 18.70
CA SER A 115 -12.83 24.59 20.01
C SER A 115 -11.66 25.50 20.39
N GLY A 116 -11.88 26.83 20.43
CA GLY A 116 -10.95 27.75 21.11
C GLY A 116 -10.83 29.18 20.57
N GLY A 117 -11.40 29.53 19.40
CA GLY A 117 -11.31 30.88 18.83
C GLY A 117 -12.68 31.53 18.58
N SER A 118 -12.74 32.86 18.66
CA SER A 118 -13.94 33.73 18.56
C SER A 118 -14.62 33.78 17.16
N GLY A 119 -14.63 32.66 16.42
CA GLY A 119 -15.17 32.56 15.06
C GLY A 119 -15.90 31.24 14.78
N ALA A 120 -16.70 30.74 15.74
CA ALA A 120 -17.49 29.53 15.53
C ALA A 120 -18.58 29.77 14.47
N LYS A 121 -18.44 29.13 13.30
CA LYS A 121 -19.45 29.19 12.23
C LYS A 121 -20.75 28.53 12.68
N SER A 122 -21.87 29.13 12.31
CA SER A 122 -23.20 28.58 12.56
C SER A 122 -23.40 27.25 11.82
N SER A 123 -24.32 26.41 12.31
CA SER A 123 -24.65 25.13 11.67
C SER A 123 -25.11 25.28 10.20
N ALA A 124 -25.70 26.41 9.85
CA ALA A 124 -26.09 26.74 8.48
C ALA A 124 -24.89 27.07 7.59
N GLU A 125 -23.88 27.77 8.11
CA GLU A 125 -22.64 28.07 7.37
C GLU A 125 -21.76 26.83 7.20
N ILE A 126 -21.76 25.93 8.18
CA ILE A 126 -21.10 24.63 8.10
C ILE A 126 -21.76 23.77 7.03
N ALA A 127 -23.10 23.69 7.00
CA ALA A 127 -23.83 22.96 5.98
C ALA A 127 -23.58 23.53 4.56
N ALA A 128 -23.55 24.86 4.43
CA ALA A 128 -23.26 25.54 3.17
C ALA A 128 -21.80 25.33 2.71
N ALA A 129 -20.85 25.25 3.64
CA ALA A 129 -19.46 24.94 3.33
C ALA A 129 -19.26 23.45 2.99
N MET A 130 -19.99 22.54 3.63
CA MET A 130 -20.00 21.11 3.27
C MET A 130 -20.64 20.83 1.90
N GLN A 131 -21.62 21.63 1.48
CA GLN A 131 -22.21 21.56 0.13
C GLN A 131 -21.25 22.02 -0.98
N LYS A 132 -20.18 22.75 -0.61
CA LYS A 132 -19.14 23.24 -1.51
C LYS A 132 -17.91 22.33 -1.57
N LEU A 133 -17.81 21.34 -0.67
CA LEU A 133 -16.74 20.33 -0.73
C LEU A 133 -16.97 19.42 -1.93
N ASP A 134 -15.92 19.22 -2.72
CA ASP A 134 -15.96 18.31 -3.84
C ASP A 134 -16.02 16.86 -3.31
N LEU A 135 -16.59 15.95 -4.10
CA LEU A 135 -16.67 14.52 -3.80
C LEU A 135 -15.30 13.93 -3.44
N GLN A 136 -14.25 14.51 -4.02
CA GLN A 136 -12.86 14.14 -3.81
C GLN A 136 -12.33 14.52 -2.43
N ASP A 137 -12.74 15.66 -1.87
CA ASP A 137 -12.34 16.08 -0.52
C ASP A 137 -13.05 15.24 0.54
N ILE A 138 -14.25 14.74 0.23
CA ILE A 138 -14.97 13.78 1.07
C ILE A 138 -14.32 12.40 1.02
N MET A 139 -13.93 11.89 -0.15
CA MET A 139 -13.23 10.59 -0.25
C MET A 139 -11.82 10.65 0.34
N THR A 140 -11.10 11.75 0.11
CA THR A 140 -9.82 12.01 0.77
C THR A 140 -10.03 12.13 2.27
N GLY A 141 -11.05 12.86 2.74
CA GLY A 141 -11.43 13.02 4.14
C GLY A 141 -11.90 11.73 4.83
N LEU A 142 -12.47 10.78 4.09
CA LEU A 142 -12.84 9.44 4.58
C LEU A 142 -11.64 8.48 4.57
N ALA A 143 -10.74 8.56 3.59
CA ALA A 143 -9.44 7.89 3.65
C ALA A 143 -8.55 8.47 4.78
N SER A 144 -8.74 9.76 5.07
CA SER A 144 -8.13 10.51 6.19
C SER A 144 -8.73 10.20 7.56
N ALA A 145 -9.84 9.44 7.61
CA ALA A 145 -10.39 8.94 8.88
C ALA A 145 -9.56 7.76 9.44
N GLY A 146 -8.58 7.25 8.69
CA GLY A 146 -7.45 6.49 9.22
C GLY A 146 -6.37 7.44 9.76
N LYS A 147 -5.65 7.02 10.80
CA LYS A 147 -4.74 7.78 11.71
C LYS A 147 -3.73 8.81 11.12
N ASN A 148 -3.67 9.11 9.82
CA ASN A 148 -2.46 9.67 9.20
C ASN A 148 -2.61 10.84 8.20
N ALA A 149 -3.79 11.45 8.02
CA ALA A 149 -3.87 12.64 7.17
C ALA A 149 -3.60 13.93 7.94
N LYS A 150 -2.55 14.66 7.53
CA LYS A 150 -2.25 16.00 8.02
C LYS A 150 -2.59 17.05 6.94
N ASP A 151 -2.86 18.29 7.35
CA ASP A 151 -3.11 19.44 6.45
C ASP A 151 -1.95 19.68 5.45
N MET A 152 -2.20 20.21 4.25
CA MET A 152 -1.17 20.55 3.24
C MET A 152 -0.05 21.42 3.80
N ALA A 153 -0.35 22.35 4.71
CA ALA A 153 0.63 23.20 5.37
C ALA A 153 1.66 22.38 6.20
N SER A 154 1.30 21.16 6.59
CA SER A 154 2.19 20.24 7.30
C SER A 154 3.16 19.48 6.38
N TYR A 155 2.85 19.34 5.07
CA TYR A 155 3.70 18.66 4.09
C TYR A 155 4.73 19.59 3.45
N LYS A 156 5.61 20.18 4.27
CA LYS A 156 6.63 21.16 3.85
C LYS A 156 7.49 20.71 2.65
N PHE A 157 7.80 19.41 2.56
CA PHE A 157 8.55 18.86 1.41
C PHE A 157 7.67 18.77 0.16
N TRP A 158 6.56 18.04 0.22
CA TRP A 158 5.68 17.79 -0.93
C TRP A 158 5.08 19.06 -1.51
N ALA A 159 4.86 20.10 -0.70
CA ALA A 159 4.40 21.41 -1.18
C ALA A 159 5.36 22.06 -2.21
N THR A 160 6.63 21.64 -2.25
CA THR A 160 7.66 22.14 -3.19
C THR A 160 7.90 21.20 -4.37
N GLN A 161 7.27 20.02 -4.39
CA GLN A 161 7.48 19.01 -5.41
C GLN A 161 6.46 19.17 -6.55
N PRO A 162 6.77 18.72 -7.78
CA PRO A 162 5.86 18.75 -8.91
C PRO A 162 4.81 17.63 -8.78
N VAL A 163 3.92 17.74 -7.80
CA VAL A 163 2.80 16.81 -7.56
C VAL A 163 1.51 17.60 -7.45
N PRO A 164 0.35 17.04 -7.84
CA PRO A 164 -0.93 17.69 -7.61
C PRO A 164 -1.18 17.94 -6.13
N LYS A 165 -1.78 19.09 -5.78
CA LYS A 165 -2.05 19.47 -4.38
C LYS A 165 -3.48 19.09 -3.97
N PHE A 166 -3.73 18.95 -2.67
CA PHE A 166 -5.11 18.85 -2.18
C PHE A 166 -5.87 20.15 -2.49
N GLY A 167 -7.16 20.04 -2.82
CA GLY A 167 -8.01 21.18 -3.19
C GLY A 167 -7.82 21.77 -4.59
N GLU A 168 -6.85 21.31 -5.39
CA GLU A 168 -6.77 21.66 -6.82
C GLU A 168 -7.96 21.03 -7.56
N SER A 169 -9.03 21.81 -7.75
CA SER A 169 -10.24 21.44 -8.48
C SER A 169 -10.23 22.05 -9.90
N GLU A 170 -9.59 21.37 -10.85
CA GLU A 170 -9.74 21.73 -12.25
C GLU A 170 -10.89 20.90 -12.86
N LYS A 171 -11.92 21.59 -13.37
CA LYS A 171 -13.10 21.00 -14.02
C LYS A 171 -12.76 20.13 -15.25
N LYS A 172 -11.51 20.22 -15.76
CA LYS A 172 -10.91 19.34 -16.75
C LYS A 172 -9.43 19.18 -16.42
N VAL A 173 -9.06 18.03 -15.85
CA VAL A 173 -7.66 17.65 -15.66
C VAL A 173 -7.15 17.06 -16.96
N GLU A 174 -6.29 17.79 -17.68
CA GLU A 174 -5.58 17.22 -18.82
C GLU A 174 -4.35 16.44 -18.33
N ASP A 175 -4.22 15.22 -18.81
CA ASP A 175 -3.10 14.34 -18.44
C ASP A 175 -1.79 14.85 -19.06
N GLY A 176 -0.76 15.05 -18.25
CA GLY A 176 0.53 15.55 -18.75
C GLY A 176 1.55 15.95 -17.66
N PRO A 177 2.77 16.31 -18.05
CA PRO A 177 3.81 16.71 -17.11
C PRO A 177 3.46 18.03 -16.39
N ILE A 178 3.79 18.11 -15.10
CA ILE A 178 3.55 19.32 -14.28
C ILE A 178 4.67 20.34 -14.49
N ARG A 179 5.90 19.85 -14.60
CA ARG A 179 7.11 20.63 -14.88
C ARG A 179 7.85 20.03 -16.06
N VAL A 180 8.16 20.89 -17.02
CA VAL A 180 9.05 20.58 -18.15
C VAL A 180 10.42 21.17 -17.83
N GLN A 181 11.47 20.39 -18.08
CA GLN A 181 12.86 20.75 -17.82
C GLN A 181 13.76 19.95 -18.75
N THR A 182 15.02 20.39 -18.90
CA THR A 182 16.03 19.74 -19.74
C THR A 182 17.18 19.18 -18.90
N VAL A 183 17.97 18.28 -19.47
CA VAL A 183 19.09 17.63 -18.76
C VAL A 183 20.14 18.65 -18.30
N ASP A 184 20.28 19.78 -19.00
CA ASP A 184 21.23 20.85 -18.67
C ASP A 184 20.81 21.63 -17.42
N GLU A 185 19.52 21.65 -17.08
CA GLU A 185 19.00 22.25 -15.85
C GLU A 185 19.19 21.34 -14.62
N VAL A 186 19.59 20.09 -14.84
CA VAL A 186 19.77 19.10 -13.77
C VAL A 186 21.21 19.17 -13.25
N PRO A 187 21.42 19.38 -11.94
CA PRO A 187 22.75 19.32 -11.34
C PRO A 187 23.45 17.98 -11.62
N LYS A 188 24.68 18.03 -12.15
CA LYS A 188 25.47 16.84 -12.50
C LYS A 188 26.02 16.13 -11.26
N GLU A 189 26.31 16.89 -10.22
CA GLU A 189 26.78 16.39 -8.92
C GLU A 189 25.64 16.25 -7.91
N ALA A 190 25.79 15.30 -7.00
CA ALA A 190 24.87 15.12 -5.89
C ALA A 190 24.97 16.28 -4.88
N ALA A 191 23.87 16.61 -4.23
CA ALA A 191 23.90 17.58 -3.13
C ALA A 191 24.78 17.04 -1.99
N PRO A 192 25.58 17.89 -1.32
CA PRO A 192 26.43 17.45 -0.22
C PRO A 192 25.59 16.91 0.93
N MET A 193 26.06 15.82 1.53
CA MET A 193 25.47 15.25 2.73
C MET A 193 25.89 16.02 3.97
N VAL A 194 25.09 15.90 5.03
CA VAL A 194 25.49 16.38 6.37
C VAL A 194 26.75 15.63 6.81
N THR A 195 27.68 16.33 7.45
CA THR A 195 28.93 15.78 7.98
C THR A 195 28.68 14.47 8.72
N GLY A 196 29.49 13.45 8.42
CA GLY A 196 29.37 12.10 8.99
C GLY A 196 28.53 11.13 8.16
N PHE A 197 27.96 11.59 7.03
CA PHE A 197 27.28 10.73 6.06
C PHE A 197 27.81 10.96 4.65
N GLU A 198 27.73 9.93 3.83
CA GLU A 198 28.15 9.98 2.43
C GLU A 198 27.18 9.21 1.54
N TRP A 199 27.08 9.64 0.28
CA TRP A 199 26.36 8.90 -0.75
C TRP A 199 27.14 7.64 -1.14
N VAL A 200 26.41 6.56 -1.40
CA VAL A 200 26.95 5.37 -2.06
C VAL A 200 25.99 4.95 -3.17
N THR A 201 26.56 4.44 -4.26
CA THR A 201 25.81 3.74 -5.30
C THR A 201 26.01 2.26 -5.05
N MET A 202 24.95 1.56 -4.68
CA MET A 202 25.03 0.15 -4.31
C MET A 202 25.19 -0.71 -5.58
N ASN A 203 26.13 -1.65 -5.56
CA ASN A 203 26.29 -2.65 -6.60
C ASN A 203 25.57 -3.95 -6.20
N LEU A 204 24.34 -4.12 -6.67
CA LEU A 204 23.53 -5.29 -6.34
C LEU A 204 23.93 -6.59 -7.05
N GLU A 205 24.90 -6.52 -7.97
CA GLU A 205 25.60 -7.70 -8.51
C GLU A 205 26.62 -8.28 -7.52
N ASP A 206 27.05 -7.49 -6.53
CA ASP A 206 27.90 -7.97 -5.44
C ASP A 206 27.05 -8.53 -4.30
N ASP A 207 27.30 -9.78 -3.93
CA ASP A 207 26.55 -10.47 -2.89
C ASP A 207 26.71 -9.84 -1.49
N GLY A 208 27.85 -9.20 -1.23
CA GLY A 208 28.10 -8.49 0.02
C GLY A 208 27.23 -7.24 0.13
N GLU A 209 27.23 -6.41 -0.90
CA GLU A 209 26.40 -5.19 -0.97
C GLU A 209 24.89 -5.51 -1.02
N MET A 210 24.49 -6.58 -1.73
CA MET A 210 23.11 -7.10 -1.69
C MET A 210 22.70 -7.48 -0.26
N LYS A 211 23.60 -8.17 0.47
CA LYS A 211 23.36 -8.56 1.86
C LYS A 211 23.20 -7.34 2.77
N GLU A 212 23.96 -6.27 2.56
CA GLU A 212 23.80 -5.04 3.33
C GLU A 212 22.42 -4.39 3.12
N VAL A 213 21.95 -4.34 1.87
CA VAL A 213 20.60 -3.82 1.56
C VAL A 213 19.52 -4.71 2.18
N TYR A 214 19.67 -6.03 2.06
CA TYR A 214 18.81 -7.01 2.71
C TYR A 214 18.72 -6.78 4.24
N GLU A 215 19.86 -6.69 4.92
CA GLU A 215 19.92 -6.51 6.37
C GLU A 215 19.31 -5.19 6.81
N LEU A 216 19.54 -4.10 6.05
CA LEU A 216 18.92 -2.80 6.33
C LEU A 216 17.39 -2.88 6.19
N LEU A 217 16.88 -3.49 5.13
CA LEU A 217 15.44 -3.66 4.92
C LEU A 217 14.84 -4.55 6.02
N ASN A 218 15.42 -5.71 6.26
CA ASN A 218 14.94 -6.65 7.28
C ASN A 218 15.03 -6.09 8.72
N GLY A 219 15.91 -5.12 9.00
CA GLY A 219 15.99 -4.47 10.31
C GLY A 219 15.06 -3.26 10.48
N HIS A 220 14.75 -2.57 9.38
CA HIS A 220 14.24 -1.19 9.44
C HIS A 220 13.16 -0.83 8.41
N TYR A 221 12.68 -1.78 7.61
CA TYR A 221 11.62 -1.55 6.64
C TYR A 221 10.23 -1.69 7.27
N VAL A 222 9.19 -1.69 6.43
CA VAL A 222 7.77 -1.66 6.82
C VAL A 222 7.46 -2.71 7.89
N GLU A 223 6.85 -2.23 8.96
CA GLU A 223 6.26 -3.03 10.05
C GLU A 223 4.76 -2.76 10.02
N ASP A 224 3.96 -3.76 10.39
CA ASP A 224 2.55 -3.54 10.66
C ASP A 224 2.37 -2.63 11.89
N ASP A 225 1.17 -2.04 12.03
CA ASP A 225 0.87 -1.05 13.07
C ASP A 225 1.11 -1.58 14.50
N GLU A 226 1.06 -2.91 14.68
CA GLU A 226 1.28 -3.60 15.96
C GLU A 226 2.69 -4.20 16.07
N ALA A 227 3.55 -4.03 15.05
CA ALA A 227 4.90 -4.59 14.94
C ALA A 227 4.96 -6.12 15.21
N MET A 228 3.94 -6.86 14.78
CA MET A 228 3.89 -8.32 14.84
C MET A 228 4.58 -8.97 13.63
N PHE A 229 4.63 -8.28 12.49
CA PHE A 229 5.15 -8.78 11.24
C PHE A 229 6.09 -7.77 10.57
N ARG A 230 7.18 -8.28 10.00
CA ARG A 230 8.09 -7.48 9.18
C ARG A 230 8.35 -8.16 7.86
N PHE A 231 8.30 -7.41 6.76
CA PHE A 231 8.63 -7.98 5.45
C PHE A 231 10.09 -8.47 5.41
N ASN A 232 10.24 -9.69 4.91
CA ASN A 232 11.51 -10.36 4.69
C ASN A 232 11.76 -10.46 3.18
N TYR A 233 12.21 -9.37 2.58
CA TYR A 233 12.60 -9.34 1.18
C TYR A 233 13.93 -10.05 1.00
N SER A 234 13.91 -11.29 0.57
CA SER A 234 15.13 -12.06 0.37
C SER A 234 16.05 -11.49 -0.73
N PRO A 235 17.35 -11.86 -0.75
CA PRO A 235 18.23 -11.47 -1.85
C PRO A 235 17.73 -11.87 -3.23
N ALA A 236 17.07 -13.04 -3.38
CA ALA A 236 16.49 -13.46 -4.66
C ALA A 236 15.34 -12.53 -5.09
N MET A 237 14.45 -12.18 -4.15
CA MET A 237 13.38 -11.21 -4.37
C MET A 237 13.93 -9.83 -4.74
N LEU A 238 14.96 -9.35 -4.04
CA LEU A 238 15.57 -8.05 -4.31
C LEU A 238 16.24 -8.01 -5.69
N ARG A 239 16.95 -9.07 -6.11
CA ARG A 239 17.47 -9.16 -7.48
C ARG A 239 16.35 -9.13 -8.51
N TRP A 240 15.30 -9.94 -8.30
CA TRP A 240 14.15 -9.97 -9.20
C TRP A 240 13.45 -8.61 -9.30
N ALA A 241 13.28 -7.89 -8.19
CA ALA A 241 12.61 -6.59 -8.16
C ALA A 241 13.47 -5.42 -8.66
N LEU A 242 14.75 -5.39 -8.31
CA LEU A 242 15.63 -4.22 -8.50
C LEU A 242 16.48 -4.29 -9.76
N MET A 243 16.54 -5.46 -10.41
CA MET A 243 17.37 -5.70 -11.60
C MET A 243 16.53 -6.08 -12.82
N ALA A 244 15.33 -5.49 -12.93
CA ALA A 244 14.48 -5.62 -14.11
C ALA A 244 15.14 -5.00 -15.37
N PRO A 245 14.87 -5.50 -16.59
CA PRO A 245 15.52 -5.01 -17.80
C PRO A 245 15.53 -3.48 -17.92
N GLY A 246 16.70 -2.92 -18.23
CA GLY A 246 16.92 -1.47 -18.24
C GLY A 246 17.36 -0.86 -16.90
N TRP A 247 17.41 -1.64 -15.82
CA TRP A 247 17.95 -1.20 -14.53
C TRP A 247 19.36 -0.63 -14.66
N ARG A 248 19.71 0.25 -13.72
CA ARG A 248 21.05 0.83 -13.61
C ARG A 248 21.45 0.88 -12.15
N LYS A 249 22.70 0.49 -11.86
CA LYS A 249 23.26 0.60 -10.50
C LYS A 249 23.16 2.00 -9.93
N GLU A 250 23.24 3.04 -10.78
CA GLU A 250 23.09 4.43 -10.35
C GLU A 250 21.74 4.70 -9.66
N TRP A 251 20.70 3.92 -9.92
CA TRP A 251 19.40 4.06 -9.28
C TRP A 251 19.27 3.30 -7.96
N HIS A 252 20.28 2.55 -7.54
CA HIS A 252 20.37 1.92 -6.22
C HIS A 252 21.14 2.85 -5.28
N VAL A 253 20.43 3.82 -4.70
CA VAL A 253 21.05 4.91 -3.94
C VAL A 253 21.07 4.58 -2.45
N GLY A 254 22.27 4.51 -1.88
CA GLY A 254 22.47 4.31 -0.45
C GLY A 254 23.08 5.52 0.25
N VAL A 255 22.99 5.52 1.58
CA VAL A 255 23.73 6.44 2.46
C VAL A 255 24.51 5.63 3.47
N ARG A 256 25.82 5.90 3.59
CA ARG A 256 26.69 5.29 4.60
C ARG A 256 27.06 6.31 5.66
N ALA A 257 27.23 5.84 6.89
CA ALA A 257 27.90 6.62 7.93
C ALA A 257 29.41 6.64 7.66
N SER A 258 30.03 7.81 7.57
CA SER A 258 31.40 7.96 7.07
C SER A 258 32.45 7.23 7.92
N GLN A 259 32.26 7.20 9.25
CA GLN A 259 33.21 6.55 10.17
C GLN A 259 33.07 5.03 10.17
N SER A 260 31.86 4.49 10.37
CA SER A 260 31.63 3.06 10.48
C SER A 260 31.43 2.35 9.14
N ARG A 261 31.28 3.12 8.05
CA ARG A 261 30.91 2.67 6.70
C ARG A 261 29.57 1.93 6.62
N LYS A 262 28.81 1.84 7.70
CA LYS A 262 27.53 1.11 7.75
C LYS A 262 26.48 1.77 6.86
N LEU A 263 25.74 0.98 6.09
CA LEU A 263 24.58 1.44 5.32
C LEU A 263 23.43 1.80 6.27
N VAL A 264 22.91 3.02 6.16
CA VAL A 264 21.90 3.58 7.07
C VAL A 264 20.62 4.06 6.37
N ALA A 265 20.64 4.19 5.05
CA ALA A 265 19.45 4.44 4.25
C ALA A 265 19.64 3.92 2.83
N PHE A 266 18.54 3.59 2.17
CA PHE A 266 18.50 3.11 0.80
C PHE A 266 17.22 3.57 0.11
N ILE A 267 17.29 3.83 -1.18
CA ILE A 267 16.15 4.06 -2.09
C ILE A 267 16.52 3.51 -3.46
N SER A 268 15.54 2.93 -4.15
CA SER A 268 15.76 2.34 -5.47
C SER A 268 14.78 2.87 -6.50
N ALA A 269 15.17 2.80 -7.77
CA ALA A 269 14.24 2.93 -8.88
C ALA A 269 14.58 1.98 -10.03
N ILE A 270 13.56 1.58 -10.78
CA ILE A 270 13.67 0.88 -12.06
C ILE A 270 12.90 1.66 -13.14
N PRO A 271 13.27 1.54 -14.43
CA PRO A 271 12.51 2.17 -15.48
C PRO A 271 11.26 1.34 -15.78
N VAL A 272 10.14 2.00 -16.03
CA VAL A 272 8.90 1.35 -16.46
C VAL A 272 8.22 2.20 -17.52
N ASN A 273 7.73 1.56 -18.58
CA ASN A 273 6.81 2.21 -19.52
C ASN A 273 5.39 2.09 -18.96
N LEU A 274 4.84 3.21 -18.53
CA LEU A 274 3.52 3.28 -17.92
C LEU A 274 2.55 3.95 -18.90
N ARG A 275 1.51 3.22 -19.29
CA ARG A 275 0.38 3.79 -20.00
C ARG A 275 -0.58 4.41 -18.99
N VAL A 276 -0.83 5.71 -19.13
CA VAL A 276 -1.88 6.46 -18.43
C VAL A 276 -2.87 6.94 -19.48
N ARG A 277 -3.99 6.21 -19.57
CA ARG A 277 -5.06 6.34 -20.56
C ARG A 277 -4.51 6.24 -21.98
N LYS A 278 -4.39 7.39 -22.64
CA LYS A 278 -3.92 7.55 -24.03
C LYS A 278 -2.40 7.80 -24.13
N ASN A 279 -1.75 8.18 -23.03
CA ASN A 279 -0.34 8.55 -23.03
C ASN A 279 0.50 7.39 -22.50
N VAL A 280 1.61 7.08 -23.17
CA VAL A 280 2.64 6.18 -22.65
C VAL A 280 3.81 7.04 -22.21
N ILE A 281 4.20 6.91 -20.95
CA ILE A 281 5.28 7.67 -20.34
C ILE A 281 6.31 6.72 -19.73
N THR A 282 7.59 7.02 -19.90
CA THR A 282 8.64 6.31 -19.18
C THR A 282 8.78 6.93 -17.79
N CYS A 283 8.57 6.13 -16.75
CA CYS A 283 8.65 6.53 -15.36
C CYS A 283 9.81 5.83 -14.66
N SER A 284 10.34 6.47 -13.62
CA SER A 284 11.11 5.79 -12.58
C SER A 284 10.12 5.22 -11.56
N GLU A 285 9.95 3.89 -11.53
CA GLU A 285 9.22 3.22 -10.46
C GLU A 285 10.09 3.17 -9.22
N VAL A 286 9.73 3.97 -8.21
CA VAL A 286 10.50 4.12 -6.96
C VAL A 286 9.93 3.18 -5.90
N ASN A 287 10.79 2.30 -5.38
CA ASN A 287 10.43 1.37 -4.31
C ASN A 287 11.60 1.17 -3.32
N PHE A 288 11.38 0.39 -2.25
CA PHE A 288 12.40 0.01 -1.26
C PHE A 288 13.06 1.18 -0.51
N MET A 289 12.36 2.30 -0.36
CA MET A 289 12.87 3.42 0.43
C MET A 289 12.88 3.09 1.93
N VAL A 290 14.08 2.97 2.51
CA VAL A 290 14.28 2.65 3.92
C VAL A 290 15.25 3.63 4.57
N VAL A 291 14.92 4.03 5.80
CA VAL A 291 15.81 4.80 6.68
C VAL A 291 15.91 4.04 7.99
N HIS A 292 17.15 3.82 8.43
CA HIS A 292 17.44 3.19 9.71
C HIS A 292 16.65 3.87 10.84
N LYS A 293 16.04 3.08 11.74
CA LYS A 293 15.09 3.55 12.76
C LYS A 293 15.61 4.74 13.58
N LYS A 294 16.88 4.68 14.01
CA LYS A 294 17.56 5.76 14.77
C LYS A 294 17.68 7.11 14.03
N LEU A 295 17.55 7.13 12.70
CA LEU A 295 17.64 8.33 11.86
C LEU A 295 16.28 8.83 11.38
N ARG A 296 15.19 8.16 11.76
CA ARG A 296 13.82 8.62 11.45
C ARG A 296 13.55 9.95 12.17
N GLY A 297 12.70 10.78 11.58
CA GLY A 297 12.43 12.15 12.08
C GLY A 297 13.50 13.20 11.74
N LYS A 298 14.65 12.80 11.17
CA LYS A 298 15.74 13.72 10.78
C LYS A 298 15.66 14.23 9.33
N ARG A 299 14.52 14.06 8.66
CA ARG A 299 14.25 14.53 7.28
C ARG A 299 15.20 13.96 6.21
N LEU A 300 15.70 12.75 6.40
CA LEU A 300 16.55 12.08 5.41
C LEU A 300 15.77 11.62 4.15
N ALA A 301 14.51 11.20 4.29
CA ALA A 301 13.70 10.75 3.16
C ALA A 301 13.55 11.81 2.04
N PRO A 302 13.24 13.09 2.32
CA PRO A 302 13.30 14.17 1.32
C PRO A 302 14.64 14.27 0.55
N VAL A 303 15.76 14.00 1.22
CA VAL A 303 17.10 14.06 0.61
C VAL A 303 17.29 12.88 -0.36
N LEU A 304 16.89 11.67 0.05
CA LEU A 304 16.88 10.48 -0.80
C LEU A 304 16.02 10.68 -2.06
N ILE A 305 14.79 11.20 -1.88
CA ILE A 305 13.85 11.44 -2.98
C ILE A 305 14.44 12.44 -3.98
N LYS A 306 15.05 13.54 -3.50
CA LYS A 306 15.71 14.51 -4.38
C LYS A 306 16.86 13.89 -5.17
N GLU A 307 17.67 13.05 -4.54
CA GLU A 307 18.81 12.42 -5.22
C GLU A 307 18.38 11.39 -6.25
N ILE A 308 17.44 10.49 -5.95
CA ILE A 308 16.94 9.54 -6.95
C ILE A 308 16.24 10.26 -8.12
N THR A 309 15.54 11.37 -7.84
CA THR A 309 14.94 12.23 -8.86
C THR A 309 16.02 12.85 -9.76
N ARG A 310 17.10 13.39 -9.17
CA ARG A 310 18.23 13.95 -9.93
C ARG A 310 18.86 12.89 -10.84
N ARG A 311 19.13 11.68 -10.32
CA ARG A 311 19.71 10.58 -11.09
C ARG A 311 18.79 10.07 -12.21
N SER A 312 17.47 10.08 -12.00
CA SER A 312 16.48 9.75 -13.04
C SER A 312 16.46 10.82 -14.14
N ASN A 313 16.41 12.09 -13.74
CA ASN A 313 16.38 13.24 -14.64
C ASN A 313 17.66 13.35 -15.51
N LEU A 314 18.83 12.96 -14.99
CA LEU A 314 20.08 12.89 -15.77
C LEU A 314 20.03 11.83 -16.90
N ARG A 315 19.05 10.94 -16.86
CA ARG A 315 18.78 9.92 -17.89
C ARG A 315 17.49 10.22 -18.67
N GLU A 316 17.04 11.47 -18.64
CA GLU A 316 15.84 11.93 -19.37
C GLU A 316 14.53 11.27 -18.91
N ILE A 317 14.50 10.71 -17.69
CA ILE A 317 13.28 10.18 -17.06
C ILE A 317 12.78 11.21 -16.06
N TRP A 318 11.68 11.87 -16.41
CA TRP A 318 11.15 13.04 -15.69
C TRP A 318 9.95 12.74 -14.80
N GLN A 319 9.31 11.59 -15.00
CA GLN A 319 8.16 11.13 -14.22
C GLN A 319 8.57 10.01 -13.27
N GLY A 320 7.87 9.92 -12.15
CA GLY A 320 8.04 8.84 -11.19
C GLY A 320 6.72 8.16 -10.89
N LEU A 321 6.79 6.88 -10.57
CA LEU A 321 5.68 6.07 -10.10
C LEU A 321 6.04 5.57 -8.71
N TYR A 322 5.15 5.72 -7.74
CA TYR A 322 5.36 5.17 -6.41
C TYR A 322 4.03 4.88 -5.72
N THR A 323 4.08 3.99 -4.75
CA THR A 323 2.95 3.69 -3.87
C THR A 323 3.29 3.95 -2.42
N GLY A 324 2.26 4.21 -1.62
CA GLY A 324 2.40 4.35 -0.17
C GLY A 324 1.17 3.85 0.57
N GLY A 325 1.37 3.34 1.78
CA GLY A 325 0.29 3.06 2.74
C GLY A 325 -0.16 4.29 3.53
N VAL A 326 0.64 5.36 3.50
CA VAL A 326 0.27 6.67 4.07
C VAL A 326 -0.23 7.60 2.98
N VAL A 327 -1.20 8.44 3.31
CA VAL A 327 -1.76 9.41 2.36
C VAL A 327 -0.80 10.57 2.16
N LEU A 328 -0.33 10.75 0.93
CA LEU A 328 0.44 11.90 0.45
C LEU A 328 -0.38 12.76 -0.55
N PRO A 329 -0.03 14.05 -0.78
CA PRO A 329 -0.66 14.86 -1.82
C PRO A 329 -0.15 14.51 -3.22
N LYS A 330 -0.99 14.18 -4.20
CA LYS A 330 -2.37 13.64 -4.12
C LYS A 330 -2.39 12.31 -4.88
N PRO A 331 -3.02 11.25 -4.35
CA PRO A 331 -3.05 9.96 -5.02
C PRO A 331 -3.88 10.03 -6.29
N VAL A 332 -3.40 9.37 -7.35
CA VAL A 332 -4.17 9.11 -8.58
C VAL A 332 -5.22 8.02 -8.35
N SER A 333 -4.92 7.05 -7.47
CA SER A 333 -5.87 6.01 -7.10
C SER A 333 -5.58 5.43 -5.72
N THR A 334 -6.55 4.72 -5.16
CA THR A 334 -6.44 4.01 -3.88
C THR A 334 -7.08 2.64 -4.03
N CYS A 335 -6.29 1.59 -3.83
CA CYS A 335 -6.75 0.22 -3.78
C CYS A 335 -6.74 -0.30 -2.34
N ARG A 336 -7.57 -1.30 -2.04
CA ARG A 336 -7.64 -1.94 -0.73
C ARG A 336 -7.03 -3.33 -0.78
N TYR A 337 -6.28 -3.71 0.26
CA TYR A 337 -5.77 -5.08 0.40
C TYR A 337 -6.88 -6.06 0.79
N PHE A 338 -6.73 -7.28 0.31
CA PHE A 338 -7.61 -8.42 0.57
C PHE A 338 -6.77 -9.67 0.83
N HIS A 339 -7.23 -10.51 1.74
CA HIS A 339 -6.49 -11.68 2.22
C HIS A 339 -7.34 -12.94 2.16
N ARG A 340 -6.81 -14.00 1.54
CA ARG A 340 -7.40 -15.33 1.52
C ARG A 340 -6.51 -16.30 2.30
N ALA A 341 -6.99 -16.74 3.46
CA ALA A 341 -6.28 -17.69 4.29
C ALA A 341 -6.12 -19.04 3.56
N LEU A 342 -4.89 -19.54 3.40
CA LEU A 342 -4.61 -20.89 2.90
C LEU A 342 -4.34 -21.87 4.06
N ASN A 343 -3.65 -21.36 5.09
CA ASN A 343 -3.37 -22.05 6.34
C ASN A 343 -3.94 -21.25 7.52
N TRP A 344 -5.28 -21.25 7.64
CA TRP A 344 -5.96 -20.43 8.65
C TRP A 344 -5.49 -20.71 10.09
N GLN A 345 -5.17 -21.96 10.42
CA GLN A 345 -4.70 -22.32 11.77
C GLN A 345 -3.38 -21.61 12.10
N LYS A 346 -2.40 -21.63 11.19
CA LYS A 346 -1.13 -20.92 11.39
C LYS A 346 -1.36 -19.41 11.48
N LEU A 347 -2.17 -18.84 10.59
CA LEU A 347 -2.49 -17.40 10.60
C LEU A 347 -3.16 -16.96 11.91
N TYR A 348 -4.02 -17.80 12.49
CA TYR A 348 -4.62 -17.53 13.80
C TYR A 348 -3.58 -17.61 14.92
N GLU A 349 -2.71 -18.62 14.91
CA GLU A 349 -1.68 -18.82 15.94
C GLU A 349 -0.64 -17.70 15.99
N VAL A 350 -0.38 -17.02 14.88
CA VAL A 350 0.55 -15.88 14.81
C VAL A 350 -0.13 -14.53 14.94
N GLY A 351 -1.44 -14.48 15.17
CA GLY A 351 -2.20 -13.23 15.32
C GLY A 351 -2.60 -12.52 14.01
N PHE A 352 -2.23 -13.06 12.85
CA PHE A 352 -2.57 -12.47 11.55
C PHE A 352 -4.08 -12.51 11.25
N SER A 353 -4.77 -13.59 11.64
CA SER A 353 -6.20 -13.75 11.40
C SER A 353 -6.96 -13.84 12.72
N PRO A 354 -7.91 -12.93 13.00
CA PRO A 354 -8.73 -13.05 14.21
C PRO A 354 -9.73 -14.21 14.10
N LEU A 355 -10.13 -14.78 15.24
CA LEU A 355 -11.26 -15.71 15.31
C LEU A 355 -12.57 -14.91 15.37
N PRO A 356 -13.48 -15.05 14.40
CA PRO A 356 -14.74 -14.32 14.43
C PRO A 356 -15.59 -14.66 15.66
N PRO A 357 -16.35 -13.71 16.22
CA PRO A 357 -17.27 -13.98 17.32
C PRO A 357 -18.22 -15.13 16.98
N ASN A 358 -18.51 -15.99 17.97
CA ASN A 358 -19.34 -17.17 17.81
C ASN A 358 -18.82 -18.20 16.78
N SER A 359 -17.51 -18.22 16.50
CA SER A 359 -16.87 -19.21 15.65
C SER A 359 -15.91 -20.13 16.42
N LYS A 360 -15.43 -21.17 15.76
CA LYS A 360 -14.42 -22.11 16.29
C LYS A 360 -13.31 -22.32 15.25
N PRO A 361 -12.05 -22.54 15.65
CA PRO A 361 -10.94 -22.79 14.72
C PRO A 361 -11.25 -23.83 13.63
N GLN A 362 -11.84 -24.97 14.01
CA GLN A 362 -12.22 -26.04 13.07
C GLN A 362 -13.21 -25.56 11.99
N TYR A 363 -14.12 -24.64 12.32
CA TYR A 363 -15.05 -24.09 11.34
C TYR A 363 -14.32 -23.20 10.32
N GLN A 364 -13.36 -22.39 10.77
CA GLN A 364 -12.58 -21.54 9.88
C GLN A 364 -11.65 -22.37 8.97
N ILE A 365 -11.02 -23.42 9.50
CA ILE A 365 -10.23 -24.38 8.69
C ILE A 365 -11.11 -24.98 7.58
N ARG A 366 -12.31 -25.47 7.91
CA ARG A 366 -13.26 -26.01 6.93
C ARG A 366 -13.75 -24.97 5.94
N LYS A 367 -14.06 -23.75 6.40
CA LYS A 367 -14.53 -22.63 5.55
C LYS A 367 -13.53 -22.34 4.43
N TYR A 368 -12.24 -22.38 4.75
CA TYR A 368 -11.16 -22.01 3.84
C TYR A 368 -10.54 -23.19 3.08
N GLN A 369 -11.01 -24.42 3.34
CA GLN A 369 -10.56 -25.61 2.64
C GLN A 369 -10.68 -25.45 1.12
N LEU A 370 -9.63 -25.91 0.43
CA LEU A 370 -9.52 -25.95 -1.02
C LEU A 370 -9.42 -27.40 -1.49
N PRO A 371 -9.87 -27.70 -2.72
CA PRO A 371 -9.61 -28.98 -3.38
C PRO A 371 -8.12 -29.32 -3.43
N ASP A 372 -7.80 -30.58 -3.67
CA ASP A 372 -6.41 -31.06 -3.74
C ASP A 372 -5.80 -30.96 -5.14
N ALA A 373 -6.63 -30.85 -6.18
CA ALA A 373 -6.21 -30.72 -7.57
C ALA A 373 -6.95 -29.56 -8.26
N THR A 374 -6.25 -28.93 -9.19
CA THR A 374 -6.81 -27.89 -10.07
C THR A 374 -7.84 -28.48 -11.02
N SER A 375 -8.75 -27.64 -11.50
CA SER A 375 -9.89 -28.06 -12.33
C SER A 375 -9.79 -27.63 -13.79
N THR A 376 -9.01 -26.58 -14.09
CA THR A 376 -8.86 -26.05 -15.44
C THR A 376 -8.02 -27.00 -16.31
N LYS A 377 -8.64 -27.57 -17.34
CA LYS A 377 -7.95 -28.38 -18.35
C LYS A 377 -6.92 -27.54 -19.11
N GLY A 378 -5.75 -28.11 -19.39
CA GLY A 378 -4.68 -27.43 -20.10
C GLY A 378 -3.82 -26.50 -19.23
N LEU A 379 -4.10 -26.41 -17.93
CA LEU A 379 -3.30 -25.63 -16.98
C LEU A 379 -1.90 -26.24 -16.80
N ARG A 380 -0.86 -25.44 -17.00
CA ARG A 380 0.55 -25.81 -16.80
C ARG A 380 1.41 -24.58 -16.50
N GLU A 381 2.64 -24.79 -16.04
CA GLU A 381 3.61 -23.71 -15.86
C GLU A 381 3.93 -23.01 -17.19
N LEU A 382 4.20 -21.70 -17.12
CA LEU A 382 4.73 -20.91 -18.24
C LEU A 382 6.12 -21.43 -18.63
N GLN A 383 6.38 -21.52 -19.93
CA GLN A 383 7.67 -21.92 -20.49
C GLN A 383 8.21 -20.85 -21.44
N GLU A 384 9.50 -20.91 -21.76
CA GLU A 384 10.16 -19.98 -22.69
C GLU A 384 9.43 -19.86 -24.04
N LYS A 385 8.92 -20.98 -24.57
CA LYS A 385 8.17 -21.04 -25.83
C LYS A 385 6.83 -20.27 -25.80
N ASP A 386 6.29 -19.99 -24.61
CA ASP A 386 4.98 -19.37 -24.44
C ASP A 386 5.07 -17.85 -24.30
N ILE A 387 6.29 -17.30 -24.14
CA ILE A 387 6.52 -15.88 -23.84
C ILE A 387 5.75 -14.97 -24.79
N ASP A 388 5.86 -15.21 -26.10
CA ASP A 388 5.25 -14.31 -27.09
C ASP A 388 3.72 -14.36 -27.01
N ALA A 389 3.14 -15.56 -26.93
CA ALA A 389 1.68 -15.73 -26.86
C ALA A 389 1.08 -15.21 -25.54
N ALA A 390 1.74 -15.47 -24.41
CA ALA A 390 1.30 -15.00 -23.10
C ALA A 390 1.48 -13.47 -22.95
N SER A 391 2.57 -12.91 -23.48
CA SER A 391 2.82 -11.47 -23.50
C SER A 391 1.78 -10.73 -24.35
N GLU A 392 1.43 -11.26 -25.53
CA GLU A 392 0.37 -10.69 -26.36
C GLU A 392 -0.98 -10.72 -25.65
N LEU A 393 -1.33 -11.86 -25.03
CA LEU A 393 -2.55 -12.02 -24.26
C LEU A 393 -2.63 -11.01 -23.11
N LEU A 394 -1.57 -10.89 -22.30
CA LEU A 394 -1.50 -9.95 -21.18
C LEU A 394 -1.59 -8.51 -21.66
N THR A 395 -0.83 -8.16 -22.70
CA THR A 395 -0.85 -6.81 -23.29
C THR A 395 -2.24 -6.42 -23.74
N LYS A 396 -2.95 -7.33 -24.43
CA LYS A 396 -4.31 -7.09 -24.88
C LYS A 396 -5.29 -6.97 -23.71
N TYR A 397 -5.11 -7.77 -22.66
CA TYR A 397 -5.93 -7.70 -21.46
C TYR A 397 -5.73 -6.37 -20.72
N LEU A 398 -4.46 -5.96 -20.53
CA LEU A 398 -4.10 -4.75 -19.80
C LEU A 398 -4.55 -3.46 -20.49
N LYS A 399 -4.72 -3.45 -21.81
CA LYS A 399 -5.28 -2.32 -22.58
C LYS A 399 -6.69 -1.89 -22.13
N ARG A 400 -7.42 -2.74 -21.39
CA ARG A 400 -8.75 -2.42 -20.84
C ARG A 400 -8.71 -1.46 -19.64
N PHE A 401 -7.56 -1.30 -19.00
CA PHE A 401 -7.42 -0.48 -17.79
C PHE A 401 -6.91 0.94 -18.11
N ASP A 402 -7.22 1.90 -17.25
CA ASP A 402 -6.79 3.29 -17.41
C ASP A 402 -5.28 3.45 -17.17
N MET A 403 -4.70 2.74 -16.22
CA MET A 403 -3.27 2.82 -15.93
C MET A 403 -2.65 1.43 -15.83
N ALA A 404 -1.71 1.11 -16.72
CA ALA A 404 -1.08 -0.22 -16.78
C ALA A 404 0.34 -0.13 -17.38
N PRO A 405 1.25 -1.06 -17.05
CA PRO A 405 2.56 -1.13 -17.68
C PRO A 405 2.46 -1.62 -19.13
N GLU A 406 3.40 -1.19 -19.96
CA GLU A 406 3.67 -1.76 -21.28
C GLU A 406 4.97 -2.55 -21.24
N PHE A 407 4.85 -3.87 -21.11
CA PHE A 407 6.00 -4.76 -21.06
C PHE A 407 6.58 -4.99 -22.46
N SER A 408 7.88 -4.79 -22.59
CA SER A 408 8.66 -5.43 -23.65
C SER A 408 8.72 -6.95 -23.44
N ARG A 409 9.17 -7.67 -24.48
CA ARG A 409 9.37 -9.12 -24.41
C ARG A 409 10.35 -9.50 -23.30
N ASP A 410 11.43 -8.75 -23.14
CA ASP A 410 12.47 -9.03 -22.14
C ASP A 410 11.98 -8.75 -20.72
N GLU A 411 11.23 -7.66 -20.52
CA GLU A 411 10.56 -7.38 -19.24
C GLU A 411 9.54 -8.47 -18.91
N PHE A 412 8.72 -8.90 -19.88
CA PHE A 412 7.77 -9.99 -19.66
C PHE A 412 8.51 -11.28 -19.25
N ARG A 413 9.58 -11.64 -19.96
CA ARG A 413 10.39 -12.81 -19.60
C ARG A 413 10.91 -12.71 -18.16
N HIS A 414 11.51 -11.58 -17.79
CA HIS A 414 12.04 -11.34 -16.44
C HIS A 414 10.97 -11.42 -15.35
N TRP A 415 9.82 -10.78 -15.57
CA TRP A 415 8.75 -10.69 -14.57
C TRP A 415 7.93 -11.96 -14.41
N PHE A 416 7.81 -12.79 -15.45
CA PHE A 416 6.85 -13.89 -15.45
C PHE A 416 7.48 -15.27 -15.54
N LEU A 417 8.68 -15.41 -16.13
CA LEU A 417 9.34 -16.71 -16.23
C LEU A 417 10.32 -16.89 -15.06
N HIS A 418 10.07 -17.92 -14.25
CA HIS A 418 11.04 -18.34 -13.26
C HIS A 418 12.23 -19.03 -13.94
N ASP A 419 13.41 -18.43 -13.79
CA ASP A 419 14.68 -19.05 -14.15
C ASP A 419 15.05 -20.12 -13.11
N LYS A 420 15.02 -21.39 -13.53
CA LYS A 420 15.30 -22.55 -12.66
C LYS A 420 16.77 -22.68 -12.29
N ASP A 421 17.64 -22.02 -13.04
CA ASP A 421 19.09 -22.03 -12.82
C ASP A 421 19.55 -20.82 -11.98
N ALA A 422 18.65 -19.87 -11.70
CA ALA A 422 18.96 -18.70 -10.89
C ALA A 422 19.23 -19.09 -9.42
N PRO A 423 20.23 -18.43 -8.77
CA PRO A 423 20.54 -18.71 -7.38
C PRO A 423 19.46 -18.20 -6.43
N GLY A 424 19.18 -18.98 -5.39
CA GLY A 424 18.23 -18.63 -4.32
C GLY A 424 16.87 -19.31 -4.48
N GLU A 425 15.90 -18.88 -3.69
CA GLU A 425 14.54 -19.42 -3.78
C GLU A 425 13.74 -18.86 -4.96
N GLN A 426 12.74 -19.63 -5.39
CA GLN A 426 11.78 -19.19 -6.40
C GLN A 426 10.96 -18.01 -5.88
N VAL A 427 10.89 -16.95 -6.68
CA VAL A 427 10.19 -15.70 -6.35
C VAL A 427 8.80 -15.64 -7.00
N ILE A 428 8.65 -16.12 -8.22
CA ILE A 428 7.44 -15.99 -9.05
C ILE A 428 6.93 -17.36 -9.51
N TRP A 429 5.60 -17.53 -9.51
CA TRP A 429 4.92 -18.68 -10.11
C TRP A 429 3.96 -18.15 -11.17
N THR A 430 4.13 -18.62 -12.40
CA THR A 430 3.26 -18.25 -13.53
C THR A 430 2.74 -19.48 -14.23
N TYR A 431 1.45 -19.50 -14.49
CA TYR A 431 0.75 -20.58 -15.16
C TYR A 431 0.01 -20.05 -16.39
N VAL A 432 -0.09 -20.91 -17.39
CA VAL A 432 -0.85 -20.70 -18.60
C VAL A 432 -1.85 -21.83 -18.81
N VAL A 433 -2.92 -21.54 -19.54
CA VAL A 433 -3.87 -22.55 -20.01
C VAL A 433 -3.72 -22.69 -21.52
N GLU A 434 -3.37 -23.90 -21.97
CA GLU A 434 -3.22 -24.23 -23.38
C GLU A 434 -4.42 -25.05 -23.87
N THR A 435 -5.14 -24.52 -24.86
CA THR A 435 -6.25 -25.20 -25.52
C THR A 435 -5.98 -25.25 -27.02
N ASN A 436 -5.96 -26.45 -27.61
CA ASN A 436 -5.70 -26.66 -29.04
C ASN A 436 -4.41 -25.98 -29.54
N GLY A 437 -3.33 -26.02 -28.74
CA GLY A 437 -2.05 -25.41 -29.08
C GLY A 437 -1.98 -23.89 -28.91
N LYS A 438 -3.01 -23.26 -28.32
CA LYS A 438 -3.08 -21.81 -28.12
C LYS A 438 -3.20 -21.47 -26.64
N ILE A 439 -2.46 -20.46 -26.19
CA ILE A 439 -2.57 -19.92 -24.84
C ILE A 439 -3.85 -19.06 -24.74
N THR A 440 -4.78 -19.46 -23.88
CA THR A 440 -6.08 -18.79 -23.70
C THR A 440 -6.13 -17.98 -22.41
N ASP A 441 -5.34 -18.38 -21.40
CA ASP A 441 -5.34 -17.76 -20.09
C ASP A 441 -3.95 -17.81 -19.47
N MET A 442 -3.71 -16.89 -18.53
CA MET A 442 -2.56 -16.92 -17.65
C MET A 442 -2.89 -16.32 -16.29
N PHE A 443 -2.19 -16.76 -15.25
CA PHE A 443 -2.16 -16.09 -13.95
C PHE A 443 -0.79 -16.27 -13.30
N SER A 444 -0.44 -15.33 -12.43
CA SER A 444 0.83 -15.33 -11.72
C SER A 444 0.68 -14.81 -10.30
N PHE A 445 1.59 -15.25 -9.43
CA PHE A 445 1.72 -14.75 -8.06
C PHE A 445 3.17 -14.87 -7.59
N TYR A 446 3.61 -13.94 -6.76
CA TYR A 446 4.96 -13.93 -6.19
C TYR A 446 4.95 -14.22 -4.68
N CYS A 447 6.09 -14.68 -4.16
CA CYS A 447 6.27 -14.95 -2.73
C CYS A 447 6.88 -13.74 -2.04
N LEU A 448 6.20 -13.22 -1.03
CA LEU A 448 6.82 -12.30 -0.07
C LEU A 448 6.60 -12.89 1.33
N GLU A 449 7.70 -13.12 2.01
CA GLU A 449 7.68 -13.66 3.36
C GLU A 449 7.63 -12.53 4.39
N SER A 450 6.93 -12.76 5.49
CA SER A 450 6.96 -11.88 6.66
C SER A 450 7.53 -12.63 7.85
N THR A 451 8.57 -12.07 8.46
CA THR A 451 9.11 -12.53 9.75
C THR A 451 8.05 -12.27 10.82
N VAL A 452 7.76 -13.30 11.63
CA VAL A 452 6.86 -13.21 12.78
C VAL A 452 7.67 -12.78 13.99
N ILE A 453 7.33 -11.63 14.55
CA ILE A 453 7.99 -11.09 15.73
C ILE A 453 7.40 -11.79 16.97
N ASN A 454 8.26 -12.19 17.92
CA ASN A 454 7.87 -12.76 19.22
C ASN A 454 7.04 -14.07 19.18
N SER A 455 7.19 -14.92 18.15
CA SER A 455 6.60 -16.27 18.15
C SER A 455 7.64 -17.36 18.36
N SER A 456 7.37 -18.29 19.29
CA SER A 456 8.18 -19.49 19.50
C SER A 456 7.83 -20.64 18.55
N LYS A 457 6.65 -20.59 17.91
CA LYS A 457 6.10 -21.69 17.11
C LYS A 457 6.30 -21.51 15.60
N HIS A 458 6.13 -20.29 15.10
CA HIS A 458 6.23 -19.97 13.68
C HIS A 458 7.13 -18.77 13.49
N GLN A 459 8.20 -18.91 12.73
CA GLN A 459 9.15 -17.80 12.49
C GLN A 459 8.76 -16.93 11.30
N VAL A 460 8.01 -17.48 10.34
CA VAL A 460 7.70 -16.82 9.07
C VAL A 460 6.27 -17.13 8.64
N VAL A 461 5.58 -16.14 8.09
CA VAL A 461 4.35 -16.29 7.30
C VAL A 461 4.72 -16.16 5.82
N ARG A 462 4.41 -17.19 5.02
CA ARG A 462 4.65 -17.17 3.58
C ARG A 462 3.42 -16.64 2.87
N ALA A 463 3.49 -15.44 2.31
CA ALA A 463 2.37 -14.83 1.60
C ALA A 463 2.58 -14.90 0.08
N ALA A 464 1.58 -15.42 -0.62
CA ALA A 464 1.49 -15.30 -2.07
C ALA A 464 0.79 -13.98 -2.39
N TYR A 465 1.34 -13.16 -3.27
CA TYR A 465 0.71 -11.93 -3.74
C TYR A 465 0.25 -12.14 -5.18
N LEU A 466 -1.06 -11.98 -5.44
CA LEU A 466 -1.59 -12.03 -6.79
C LEU A 466 -0.89 -10.97 -7.64
N TRP A 467 -0.26 -11.41 -8.73
CA TRP A 467 0.46 -10.53 -9.64
C TRP A 467 -0.44 -10.21 -10.84
N TYR A 468 -0.05 -10.56 -12.06
CA TYR A 468 -0.89 -10.38 -13.24
C TYR A 468 -1.60 -11.65 -13.67
N TYR A 469 -2.73 -11.46 -14.34
CA TYR A 469 -3.49 -12.51 -15.01
C TYR A 469 -4.16 -11.94 -16.26
N ALA A 470 -4.52 -12.82 -17.18
CA ALA A 470 -5.25 -12.48 -18.39
C ALA A 470 -6.05 -13.68 -18.89
N THR A 471 -7.16 -13.41 -19.56
CA THR A 471 -8.01 -14.43 -20.20
C THR A 471 -8.62 -13.87 -21.47
N ASP A 472 -8.66 -14.68 -22.53
CA ASP A 472 -9.23 -14.29 -23.82
C ASP A 472 -10.76 -14.13 -23.78
N VAL A 473 -11.43 -14.70 -22.77
CA VAL A 473 -12.86 -14.52 -22.47
C VAL A 473 -13.21 -13.04 -22.31
N ALA A 474 -12.26 -12.21 -21.87
CA ALA A 474 -12.46 -10.76 -21.75
C ALA A 474 -12.66 -10.04 -23.10
N PHE A 475 -12.38 -10.71 -24.22
CA PHE A 475 -12.44 -10.12 -25.56
C PHE A 475 -13.69 -10.54 -26.35
N ALA A 476 -14.62 -11.25 -25.72
CA ALA A 476 -15.90 -11.58 -26.34
C ALA A 476 -16.59 -10.29 -26.84
N THR A 477 -17.21 -10.37 -28.03
CA THR A 477 -17.99 -9.28 -28.60
C THR A 477 -19.39 -9.83 -28.94
N PRO A 478 -20.46 -9.41 -28.23
CA PRO A 478 -20.47 -8.39 -27.17
C PRO A 478 -19.73 -8.83 -25.90
N PHE A 479 -19.28 -7.85 -25.10
CA PHE A 479 -18.61 -8.11 -23.83
C PHE A 479 -19.53 -8.88 -22.88
N ASP A 480 -19.07 -10.03 -22.41
CA ASP A 480 -19.79 -10.89 -21.48
C ASP A 480 -19.12 -10.87 -20.10
N ARG A 481 -19.64 -10.03 -19.22
CA ARG A 481 -19.15 -9.85 -17.86
C ARG A 481 -19.32 -11.10 -17.00
N GLU A 482 -20.41 -11.86 -17.19
CA GLU A 482 -20.68 -13.06 -16.38
C GLU A 482 -19.78 -14.23 -16.81
N ALA A 483 -19.49 -14.35 -18.11
CA ALA A 483 -18.47 -15.28 -18.60
C ALA A 483 -17.09 -14.93 -18.05
N LEU A 484 -16.69 -13.65 -18.06
CA LEU A 484 -15.43 -13.20 -17.46
C LEU A 484 -15.38 -13.51 -15.97
N LYS A 485 -16.43 -13.17 -15.21
CA LYS A 485 -16.54 -13.46 -13.77
C LYS A 485 -16.38 -14.96 -13.50
N THR A 486 -17.06 -15.79 -14.27
CA THR A 486 -16.99 -17.25 -14.15
C THR A 486 -15.57 -17.76 -14.43
N ARG A 487 -14.93 -17.27 -15.51
CA ARG A 487 -13.58 -17.69 -15.90
C ARG A 487 -12.54 -17.27 -14.86
N LEU A 488 -12.56 -16.03 -14.40
CA LEU A 488 -11.64 -15.53 -13.39
C LEU A 488 -11.79 -16.30 -12.07
N ASN A 489 -13.01 -16.64 -11.65
CA ASN A 489 -13.20 -17.48 -10.47
C ASN A 489 -12.58 -18.88 -10.64
N SER A 490 -12.65 -19.49 -11.83
CA SER A 490 -11.98 -20.75 -12.10
C SER A 490 -10.46 -20.62 -11.99
N LEU A 491 -9.88 -19.60 -12.65
CA LEU A 491 -8.43 -19.38 -12.68
C LEU A 491 -7.86 -19.06 -11.31
N ILE A 492 -8.50 -18.14 -10.57
CA ILE A 492 -8.04 -17.76 -9.24
C ILE A 492 -8.29 -18.89 -8.23
N GLY A 493 -9.37 -19.67 -8.39
CA GLY A 493 -9.56 -20.90 -7.61
C GLY A 493 -8.39 -21.87 -7.77
N ASP A 494 -7.92 -22.08 -8.99
CA ASP A 494 -6.73 -22.90 -9.26
C ASP A 494 -5.44 -22.25 -8.74
N ALA A 495 -5.30 -20.92 -8.84
CA ALA A 495 -4.16 -20.20 -8.25
C ALA A 495 -4.06 -20.39 -6.73
N LEU A 496 -5.19 -20.37 -6.02
CA LEU A 496 -5.24 -20.66 -4.58
C LEU A 496 -4.83 -22.10 -4.26
N ILE A 497 -5.25 -23.07 -5.10
CA ILE A 497 -4.83 -24.48 -4.97
C ILE A 497 -3.31 -24.59 -5.15
N MET A 498 -2.75 -23.92 -6.16
CA MET A 498 -1.31 -23.88 -6.37
C MET A 498 -0.59 -23.21 -5.18
N GLY A 499 -1.09 -22.09 -4.66
CA GLY A 499 -0.57 -21.48 -3.45
C GLY A 499 -0.53 -22.45 -2.26
N LYS A 500 -1.61 -23.18 -2.02
CA LYS A 500 -1.65 -24.22 -0.96
C LYS A 500 -0.63 -25.34 -1.22
N LYS A 501 -0.48 -25.78 -2.48
CA LYS A 501 0.48 -26.82 -2.89
C LYS A 501 1.92 -26.40 -2.57
N TYR A 502 2.28 -25.15 -2.85
CA TYR A 502 3.60 -24.57 -2.55
C TYR A 502 3.74 -24.04 -1.11
N LYS A 503 2.85 -24.44 -0.19
CA LYS A 503 2.94 -24.15 1.24
C LYS A 503 2.91 -22.65 1.57
N PHE A 504 2.13 -21.87 0.84
CA PHE A 504 1.77 -20.52 1.24
C PHE A 504 0.71 -20.57 2.34
N ASP A 505 0.78 -19.61 3.26
CA ASP A 505 -0.12 -19.51 4.40
C ASP A 505 -1.31 -18.58 4.12
N VAL A 506 -1.08 -17.54 3.31
CA VAL A 506 -2.07 -16.56 2.89
C VAL A 506 -1.86 -16.19 1.43
N PHE A 507 -2.95 -15.89 0.73
CA PHE A 507 -2.95 -15.35 -0.62
C PHE A 507 -3.52 -13.93 -0.59
N ASN A 508 -2.72 -12.95 -0.97
CA ASN A 508 -3.04 -11.53 -0.95
C ASN A 508 -3.46 -11.07 -2.34
N GLY A 509 -4.38 -10.12 -2.37
CA GLY A 509 -4.77 -9.41 -3.58
C GLY A 509 -5.17 -7.97 -3.24
N LEU A 510 -5.23 -7.12 -4.25
CA LEU A 510 -5.75 -5.77 -4.14
C LEU A 510 -7.10 -5.67 -4.86
N SER A 511 -7.85 -4.60 -4.65
CA SER A 511 -9.09 -4.32 -5.41
C SER A 511 -8.88 -3.88 -6.86
N LEU A 512 -7.62 -3.85 -7.34
CA LEU A 512 -7.24 -3.50 -8.71
C LEU A 512 -7.63 -4.56 -9.76
N LEU A 513 -7.35 -4.29 -11.03
CA LEU A 513 -7.75 -5.13 -12.18
C LEU A 513 -9.25 -5.46 -12.13
N ASP A 514 -9.64 -6.66 -12.58
CA ASP A 514 -11.00 -7.19 -12.44
C ASP A 514 -11.16 -8.00 -11.13
N ASN A 515 -10.33 -7.75 -10.10
CA ASN A 515 -10.34 -8.54 -8.87
C ASN A 515 -11.70 -8.51 -8.16
N GLY A 516 -12.44 -7.41 -8.33
CA GLY A 516 -13.83 -7.27 -7.89
C GLY A 516 -14.74 -8.43 -8.30
N LEU A 517 -14.47 -9.11 -9.41
CA LEU A 517 -15.29 -10.21 -9.90
C LEU A 517 -15.12 -11.53 -9.13
N PHE A 518 -14.03 -11.71 -8.38
CA PHE A 518 -13.75 -12.99 -7.71
C PHE A 518 -13.39 -12.89 -6.24
N LEU A 519 -12.97 -11.73 -5.71
CA LEU A 519 -12.48 -11.62 -4.33
C LEU A 519 -13.47 -12.17 -3.31
N GLU A 520 -14.73 -11.72 -3.33
CA GLU A 520 -15.74 -12.20 -2.38
C GLU A 520 -16.07 -13.69 -2.57
N GLN A 521 -16.27 -14.14 -3.82
CA GLN A 521 -16.63 -15.52 -4.14
C GLN A 521 -15.50 -16.51 -3.78
N GLN A 522 -14.25 -16.11 -3.98
CA GLN A 522 -13.06 -16.87 -3.57
C GLN A 522 -12.73 -16.71 -2.07
N LYS A 523 -13.59 -16.02 -1.30
CA LYS A 523 -13.50 -15.83 0.15
C LYS A 523 -12.29 -15.01 0.59
N PHE A 524 -11.83 -14.08 -0.24
CA PHE A 524 -10.89 -13.07 0.21
C PHE A 524 -11.60 -12.13 1.21
N GLY A 525 -11.02 -11.98 2.38
CA GLY A 525 -11.49 -11.04 3.39
C GLY A 525 -10.85 -9.66 3.17
N PRO A 526 -11.58 -8.57 3.41
CA PRO A 526 -11.02 -7.23 3.31
C PRO A 526 -9.98 -7.00 4.41
N GLY A 527 -8.77 -6.57 4.02
CA GLY A 527 -7.75 -6.08 4.93
C GLY A 527 -8.04 -4.67 5.42
N ASP A 528 -7.29 -4.21 6.41
CA ASP A 528 -7.28 -2.84 6.92
C ASP A 528 -6.38 -1.91 6.08
N GLY A 529 -5.34 -2.47 5.46
CA GLY A 529 -4.42 -1.74 4.61
C GLY A 529 -5.02 -1.21 3.29
N GLN A 530 -4.61 0.00 2.93
CA GLN A 530 -4.81 0.59 1.61
C GLN A 530 -3.47 0.83 0.93
N LEU A 531 -3.48 0.83 -0.39
CA LEU A 531 -2.33 1.17 -1.23
C LEU A 531 -2.71 2.34 -2.13
N HIS A 532 -2.04 3.47 -1.94
CA HIS A 532 -2.26 4.68 -2.70
C HIS A 532 -1.23 4.79 -3.82
N TYR A 533 -1.69 5.05 -5.05
CA TYR A 533 -0.86 5.19 -6.24
C TYR A 533 -0.59 6.66 -6.53
N TYR A 534 0.67 6.99 -6.82
CA TYR A 534 1.12 8.35 -7.06
C TYR A 534 1.94 8.44 -8.34
N LEU A 535 1.79 9.56 -9.04
CA LEU A 535 2.65 9.94 -10.15
C LEU A 535 3.40 11.22 -9.78
N PHE A 536 4.72 11.14 -9.78
CA PHE A 536 5.61 12.29 -9.62
C PHE A 536 5.77 13.02 -10.96
N ASN A 537 5.66 14.35 -10.95
CA ASN A 537 5.76 15.21 -12.12
C ASN A 537 4.79 14.85 -13.26
N TYR A 538 3.62 14.34 -12.91
CA TYR A 538 2.56 14.04 -13.87
C TYR A 538 1.20 14.31 -13.24
N ARG A 539 0.39 15.08 -13.96
CA ARG A 539 -0.99 15.35 -13.64
C ARG A 539 -1.83 14.29 -14.32
N ALA A 540 -2.71 13.65 -13.57
CA ALA A 540 -3.70 12.72 -14.11
C ALA A 540 -5.02 12.86 -13.37
N ALA A 541 -6.14 12.73 -14.08
CA ALA A 541 -7.43 12.61 -13.42
C ALA A 541 -7.47 11.35 -12.51
N PRO A 542 -8.26 11.33 -11.43
CA PRO A 542 -8.40 10.14 -10.57
C PRO A 542 -8.81 8.89 -11.35
N ILE A 543 -8.33 7.74 -10.91
CA ILE A 543 -8.63 6.42 -11.49
C ILE A 543 -9.29 5.55 -10.42
N ALA A 544 -10.34 4.82 -10.80
CA ALA A 544 -11.06 3.95 -9.89
C ALA A 544 -10.15 2.83 -9.37
N GLY A 545 -10.06 2.67 -8.05
CA GLY A 545 -9.24 1.64 -7.41
C GLY A 545 -9.99 0.36 -7.06
N GLY A 546 -11.22 0.19 -7.56
CA GLY A 546 -12.07 -0.99 -7.28
C GLY A 546 -12.72 -1.00 -5.90
N VAL A 547 -12.85 0.16 -5.26
CA VAL A 547 -13.63 0.32 -4.03
C VAL A 547 -14.59 1.51 -4.14
N ASP A 548 -15.76 1.36 -3.52
CA ASP A 548 -16.78 2.39 -3.41
C ASP A 548 -16.43 3.45 -2.36
N ARG A 549 -17.30 4.46 -2.22
CA ARG A 549 -17.14 5.56 -1.23
C ARG A 549 -17.13 5.08 0.23
N ARG A 550 -17.59 3.85 0.49
CA ARG A 550 -17.61 3.22 1.82
C ARG A 550 -16.43 2.26 1.99
N ASN A 551 -15.43 2.33 1.10
CA ASN A 551 -14.28 1.45 1.05
C ASN A 551 -14.67 -0.03 0.93
N LYS A 552 -15.83 -0.33 0.34
CA LYS A 552 -16.26 -1.70 0.00
C LYS A 552 -15.88 -2.00 -1.43
N LEU A 553 -15.75 -3.29 -1.75
CA LEU A 553 -15.46 -3.72 -3.10
C LEU A 553 -16.50 -3.18 -4.08
N ASP A 554 -16.07 -2.52 -5.14
CA ASP A 554 -16.95 -2.07 -6.22
C ASP A 554 -16.97 -3.15 -7.31
N GLU A 555 -17.95 -4.05 -7.22
CA GLU A 555 -18.12 -5.08 -8.24
C GLU A 555 -18.63 -4.49 -9.55
N GLU A 556 -19.38 -3.38 -9.53
CA GLU A 556 -20.06 -2.85 -10.72
C GLU A 556 -19.08 -2.14 -11.66
N ASN A 557 -18.29 -1.21 -11.13
CA ASN A 557 -17.39 -0.37 -11.93
C ASN A 557 -15.94 -0.90 -11.95
N LEU A 558 -15.60 -1.81 -11.03
CA LEU A 558 -14.26 -2.41 -10.90
C LEU A 558 -13.15 -1.33 -10.79
N SER A 559 -11.91 -1.71 -11.10
CA SER A 559 -10.77 -0.80 -11.06
C SER A 559 -10.29 -0.43 -12.46
N GLY A 560 -9.86 0.81 -12.64
CA GLY A 560 -9.06 1.25 -13.78
C GLY A 560 -7.55 1.06 -13.58
N ILE A 561 -7.11 0.52 -12.44
CA ILE A 561 -5.70 0.24 -12.15
C ILE A 561 -5.36 -1.17 -12.65
N GLY A 562 -4.56 -1.22 -13.71
CA GLY A 562 -3.96 -2.41 -14.26
C GLY A 562 -2.46 -2.53 -13.98
N LEU A 563 -1.94 -1.77 -13.02
CA LEU A 563 -0.57 -1.85 -12.53
C LEU A 563 -0.59 -2.49 -11.14
N VAL A 564 0.21 -3.54 -10.96
CA VAL A 564 0.49 -4.17 -9.67
C VAL A 564 1.90 -3.79 -9.26
N MET A 565 2.08 -3.32 -8.02
CA MET A 565 3.37 -2.92 -7.43
C MET A 565 3.89 -4.02 -6.50
N LEU A 566 5.22 -4.12 -6.38
CA LEU A 566 5.91 -5.11 -5.54
C LEU A 566 5.89 -4.78 -4.06
#